data_AF-A0A134A886-F1
#
_entry.id   AF-A0A134A886-F1
#
_cell.length_a   1.000
_cell.length_b   1.000
_cell.length_c   1.000
_cell.angle_alpha   90.00
_cell.angle_beta   90.00
_cell.angle_gamma   90.00
#
_symmetry.space_group_name_H-M   'P 1'
#
loop_
_entity.id
_entity.type
_entity.pdbx_description
1 polymer ?
#
loop_
_entity_poly.entity_id
_entity_poly.type
_entity_poly.pdbx_seq_one_letter_code
_entity_poly.pdbx_strand_id
1 'polypeptide(L)' 'MDDERDFTAPDPSQPYRLDGTDRTVTYAEMTAEIDPELLPCSNADLELLLSLMGATPVERG' A
#
# COMPACT_ATOMS: atom_id res chain seq x y z
N MET A 1 -3.32 -10.78 -24.01
CA MET A 1 -2.57 -10.75 -22.74
C MET A 1 -3.36 -9.80 -21.88
N ASP A 2 -4.38 -10.31 -21.21
CA ASP A 2 -5.45 -9.48 -20.64
C ASP A 2 -5.78 -10.04 -19.25
N ASP A 3 -4.79 -9.97 -18.37
CA ASP A 3 -4.98 -10.03 -16.93
C ASP A 3 -4.84 -8.58 -16.43
N GLU A 4 -5.72 -7.68 -16.93
CA GLU A 4 -6.06 -6.43 -16.23
C GLU A 4 -6.77 -6.85 -14.94
N ARG A 5 -6.01 -7.42 -14.02
CA ARG A 5 -6.49 -7.85 -12.72
C ARG A 5 -7.02 -6.61 -12.05
N ASP A 6 -8.34 -6.52 -11.90
CA ASP A 6 -9.12 -5.63 -11.04
C ASP A 6 -8.24 -5.08 -9.89
N PHE A 7 -7.49 -4.02 -10.17
CA PHE A 7 -6.64 -3.43 -9.17
C PHE A 7 -7.56 -2.58 -8.31
N THR A 8 -7.96 -3.17 -7.20
CA THR A 8 -8.70 -2.44 -6.18
C THR A 8 -7.66 -1.80 -5.28
N ALA A 9 -7.56 -0.48 -5.33
CA ALA A 9 -6.74 0.25 -4.37
C ALA A 9 -7.14 -0.17 -2.95
N PRO A 10 -6.18 -0.34 -2.02
CA PRO A 10 -6.49 -0.70 -0.64
C PRO A 10 -7.41 0.32 0.01
N ASP A 11 -8.15 -0.11 1.04
CA ASP A 11 -8.90 0.82 1.86
C ASP A 11 -7.92 1.85 2.47
N PRO A 12 -8.22 3.16 2.43
CA PRO A 12 -7.38 4.20 3.02
C PRO A 12 -7.11 3.97 4.53
N SER A 13 -8.00 3.25 5.22
CA SER A 13 -7.89 2.90 6.63
C SER A 13 -7.19 1.56 6.88
N GLN A 14 -6.75 0.85 5.83
CA GLN A 14 -6.03 -0.42 5.95
C GLN A 14 -4.70 -0.16 6.71
N PRO A 15 -4.47 -0.83 7.85
CA PRO A 15 -3.22 -0.70 8.60
C PRO A 15 -2.09 -1.53 7.97
N TYR A 16 -0.89 -0.95 7.99
CA TYR A 16 0.37 -1.56 7.60
C TYR A 16 1.40 -1.36 8.71
N ARG A 17 2.17 -2.41 9.00
CA ARG A 17 3.27 -2.36 9.96
C ARG A 17 4.56 -2.03 9.23
N LEU A 18 5.31 -1.04 9.71
CA LEU A 18 6.61 -0.66 9.15
C LEU A 18 7.73 -1.52 9.73
N ASP A 19 8.53 -2.14 8.87
CA ASP A 19 9.69 -2.94 9.26
C ASP A 19 10.71 -2.10 10.03
N GLY A 20 11.35 -2.71 11.02
CA GLY A 20 12.30 -2.02 11.91
C GLY A 20 11.66 -1.07 12.93
N THR A 21 10.32 -0.94 12.97
CA THR A 21 9.62 -0.17 13.98
C THR A 21 8.39 -0.93 14.50
N ASP A 22 7.96 -0.64 15.73
CA ASP A 22 6.67 -1.15 16.24
C ASP A 22 5.49 -0.25 15.82
N ARG A 23 5.68 0.58 14.78
CA ARG A 23 4.68 1.55 14.34
C ARG A 23 3.82 0.97 13.22
N THR A 24 2.54 1.28 13.30
CA THR A 24 1.58 1.03 12.23
C THR A 24 1.17 2.36 11.59
N VAL A 25 1.09 2.36 10.26
CA VAL A 25 0.59 3.47 9.44
C VAL A 25 -0.56 2.96 8.58
N THR A 26 -1.47 3.84 8.16
CA THR A 26 -2.54 3.43 7.24
C THR A 26 -2.13 3.64 5.79
N TYR A 27 -2.85 3.02 4.85
CA TYR A 27 -2.66 3.29 3.42
C TYR A 27 -2.71 4.80 3.13
N ALA A 28 -3.74 5.49 3.66
CA ALA A 28 -3.90 6.92 3.48
C ALA A 28 -2.70 7.72 4.00
N GLU A 29 -2.13 7.36 5.15
CA GLU A 29 -0.95 8.05 5.68
C GLU A 29 0.30 7.78 4.84
N MET A 30 0.50 6.56 4.35
CA MET A 30 1.62 6.25 3.46
C MET A 30 1.51 7.01 2.13
N THR A 31 0.29 7.15 1.61
CA THR A 31 0.04 7.83 0.34
C THR A 31 -0.22 9.33 0.48
N ALA A 32 -0.28 9.87 1.70
CA ALA A 32 -0.63 11.28 1.94
C ALA A 32 0.37 12.26 1.31
N GLU A 33 1.65 11.87 1.26
CA GLU A 33 2.74 12.67 0.68
C GLU A 33 3.05 12.29 -0.78
N ILE A 34 2.31 11.33 -1.35
CA ILE A 34 2.50 10.85 -2.72
C ILE A 34 1.50 11.55 -3.62
N ASP A 35 1.96 12.12 -4.73
CA ASP A 35 1.07 12.69 -5.73
C ASP A 35 0.04 11.64 -6.19
N PRO A 36 -1.25 12.01 -6.34
CA PRO A 36 -2.30 11.08 -6.70
C PRO A 36 -2.07 10.38 -8.05
N GLU A 37 -1.33 11.03 -8.96
CA GLU A 37 -0.93 10.48 -10.26
C GLU A 37 0.21 9.45 -10.17
N LEU A 38 0.93 9.42 -9.04
CA LEU A 38 2.01 8.48 -8.72
C LEU A 38 1.56 7.36 -7.78
N LEU A 39 0.28 7.35 -7.40
CA LEU A 39 -0.28 6.26 -6.62
C LEU A 39 -0.25 4.95 -7.42
N PRO A 40 -0.09 3.81 -6.73
CA PRO A 40 -0.06 2.54 -7.39
C PRO A 40 -1.37 2.32 -8.15
N CYS A 41 -1.26 1.97 -9.43
CA CYS A 41 -2.39 1.66 -10.32
C CYS A 41 -2.47 0.16 -10.64
N SER A 42 -1.53 -0.62 -10.12
CA SER A 42 -1.47 -2.08 -10.23
C SER A 42 -1.01 -2.72 -8.92
N ASN A 43 -1.31 -4.01 -8.74
CA ASN A 43 -0.84 -4.78 -7.59
C ASN A 43 0.71 -4.77 -7.48
N ALA A 44 1.40 -4.82 -8.62
CA ALA A 44 2.86 -4.74 -8.66
C ALA A 44 3.40 -3.40 -8.13
N ASP A 45 2.75 -2.28 -8.46
CA ASP A 45 3.14 -0.96 -7.94
C ASP A 45 2.89 -0.86 -6.44
N LEU A 46 1.77 -1.43 -5.97
CA LEU A 46 1.47 -1.49 -4.54
C LEU A 46 2.53 -2.34 -3.81
N GLU A 47 2.86 -3.53 -4.31
CA GLU A 47 3.92 -4.37 -3.75
C GLU A 47 5.27 -3.66 -3.72
N LEU A 48 5.60 -2.91 -4.78
CA LEU A 48 6.81 -2.10 -4.84
C LEU A 48 6.80 -0.98 -3.79
N LEU A 49 5.70 -0.22 -3.68
CA LEU A 49 5.53 0.83 -2.69
C LEU A 49 5.69 0.30 -1.27
N LEU A 50 5.04 -0.82 -0.98
CA LEU A 50 5.11 -1.49 0.31
C LEU A 50 6.54 -1.97 0.60
N SER A 51 7.23 -2.54 -0.39
CA SER A 51 8.63 -2.95 -0.24
C SER A 51 9.57 -1.77 0.00
N LEU A 52 9.38 -0.65 -0.72
CA LEU A 52 10.17 0.58 -0.55
C LEU A 52 9.99 1.19 0.85
N MET A 53 8.76 1.16 1.36
CA MET A 53 8.42 1.66 2.69
C MET A 53 8.73 0.66 3.82
N GLY A 54 9.07 -0.60 3.49
CA GLY A 54 9.15 -1.69 4.46
C GLY A 54 7.80 -1.97 5.13
N ALA A 55 6.68 -1.67 4.48
CA ALA A 55 5.34 -1.77 5.03
C ALA A 55 4.71 -3.13 4.71
N THR A 56 4.17 -3.83 5.71
CA THR A 56 3.45 -5.10 5.53
C THR A 56 1.99 -4.97 5.98
N PRO A 57 0.99 -5.38 5.17
CA PRO A 57 -0.41 -5.31 5.57
C PRO A 57 -0.67 -6.14 6.82
N VAL A 58 -1.44 -5.58 7.76
CA VAL A 58 -1.89 -6.30 8.95
C VAL A 58 -3.29 -6.84 8.68
N GLU A 59 -3.46 -8.17 8.73
CA GLU A 59 -4.79 -8.79 8.60
C GLU A 59 -5.66 -8.37 9.79
N ARG A 60 -6.80 -7.74 9.51
CA ARG A 60 -7.85 -7.54 10.51
C ARG A 60 -8.58 -8.86 10.68
N GLY A 61 -8.13 -9.67 11.64
CA GLY A 61 -8.81 -10.89 12.09
C GLY A 61 -10.19 -10.63 12.67
#